data_AF-A0A661PDM0-F1
#
_entry.id   AF-A0A661PDM0-F1
#
_cell.length_a   1.000
_cell.length_b   1.000
_cell.length_c   1.000
_cell.angle_alpha   90.00
_cell.angle_beta   90.00
_cell.angle_gamma   90.00
#
_symmetry.space_group_name_H-M   'P 1'
#
loop_
_entity.id
_entity.type
_entity.pdbx_description
1 polymer ?
#
loop_
_entity_poly.entity_id
_entity_poly.type
_entity_poly.pdbx_seq_one_letter_code
_entity_poly.pdbx_strand_id
1 'polypeptide(L)'
;MSESALDQMSDLLDAQLDDLEDLPEFKPFNAGAHKVTATFAEKEINGKQAVELGLKLIETLELSDPQLTPDAPGTSCSMAFFLDNEFARGNLKKCAMPFGAALGYSTIREIVEGVKDVECLVLTTLRKDKNDPDRFYLNVKEIQVT
;
A
#
# COMPACT_ATOMS: atom_id res chain seq x y z
N MET A 1 -37.40 -13.97 -7.60
CA MET A 1 -35.96 -13.74 -7.37
C MET A 1 -35.81 -12.38 -6.70
N SER A 2 -36.08 -12.33 -5.38
CA SER A 2 -35.98 -11.13 -4.53
C SER A 2 -35.67 -11.47 -3.06
N GLU A 3 -35.60 -12.76 -2.68
CA GLU A 3 -35.26 -13.19 -1.31
C GLU A 3 -33.81 -12.85 -0.93
N SER A 4 -32.85 -13.03 -1.84
CA SER A 4 -31.43 -12.82 -1.55
C SER A 4 -31.04 -11.40 -1.12
N ALA A 5 -31.75 -10.35 -1.55
CA ALA A 5 -31.44 -8.98 -1.16
C ALA A 5 -32.09 -8.57 0.16
N LEU A 6 -33.22 -9.21 0.52
CA LEU A 6 -33.89 -8.99 1.81
C LEU A 6 -33.15 -9.74 2.92
N ASP A 7 -32.67 -10.95 2.65
CA ASP A 7 -31.89 -11.74 3.62
C ASP A 7 -30.56 -11.07 3.98
N GLN A 8 -29.83 -10.54 2.98
CA GLN A 8 -28.60 -9.76 3.23
C GLN A 8 -28.86 -8.46 4.01
N MET A 9 -30.04 -7.85 3.86
CA MET A 9 -30.43 -6.66 4.61
C MET A 9 -30.76 -7.03 6.06
N SER A 10 -31.48 -8.13 6.28
CA SER A 10 -31.80 -8.62 7.63
C SER A 10 -30.55 -9.00 8.41
N ASP A 11 -29.63 -9.75 7.80
CA ASP A 11 -28.36 -10.14 8.45
C ASP A 11 -27.51 -8.92 8.85
N LEU A 12 -27.49 -7.87 8.02
CA LEU A 12 -26.78 -6.62 8.34
C LEU A 12 -27.44 -5.84 9.48
N LEU A 13 -28.78 -5.85 9.56
CA LEU A 13 -29.52 -5.15 10.61
C LEU A 13 -29.45 -5.87 11.97
N ASP A 14 -29.19 -7.18 11.96
CA ASP A 14 -29.04 -8.01 13.16
C ASP A 14 -27.57 -8.13 13.63
N ALA A 15 -26.60 -7.67 12.82
CA ALA A 15 -25.19 -7.60 13.20
C ALA A 15 -24.97 -6.60 14.35
N GLN A 16 -24.04 -6.90 15.27
CA GLN A 16 -23.60 -5.91 16.25
C GLN A 16 -22.80 -4.82 15.53
N LEU A 17 -22.82 -3.58 16.03
CA LEU A 17 -22.06 -2.48 15.44
C LEU A 17 -20.56 -2.80 15.35
N ASP A 18 -20.04 -3.60 16.29
CA ASP A 18 -18.64 -4.04 16.33
C ASP A 18 -18.33 -5.19 15.34
N ASP A 19 -19.35 -5.81 14.75
CA ASP A 19 -19.21 -6.83 13.70
C ASP A 19 -19.26 -6.21 12.29
N LEU A 20 -19.45 -4.89 12.18
CA LEU A 20 -19.39 -4.18 10.91
C LEU A 20 -17.94 -3.96 10.48
N GLU A 21 -17.68 -4.09 9.18
CA GLU A 21 -16.34 -3.87 8.62
C GLU A 21 -15.84 -2.45 8.93
N ASP A 22 -14.62 -2.34 9.44
CA ASP A 22 -13.93 -1.07 9.60
C ASP A 22 -13.73 -0.38 8.25
N LEU A 23 -13.88 0.93 8.23
CA LEU A 23 -13.62 1.72 7.03
C LEU A 23 -12.14 1.58 6.61
N PRO A 24 -11.84 1.35 5.31
CA PRO A 24 -10.48 1.39 4.83
C PRO A 24 -9.81 2.72 5.15
N GLU A 25 -8.81 2.70 6.03
CA GLU A 25 -8.07 3.89 6.38
C GLU A 25 -7.00 4.19 5.33
N PHE A 26 -6.80 5.46 4.99
CA PHE A 26 -5.64 5.90 4.20
C PHE A 26 -4.62 6.57 5.10
N LYS A 27 -3.60 5.83 5.53
CA LYS A 27 -2.53 6.31 6.40
C LYS A 27 -1.23 5.55 6.16
N PRO A 28 -0.06 6.14 6.44
CA PRO A 28 1.20 5.38 6.45
C PRO A 28 1.08 4.20 7.42
N PHE A 29 1.49 3.00 6.99
CA PHE A 29 1.54 1.84 7.87
C PHE A 29 2.51 2.06 9.02
N ASN A 30 2.21 1.47 10.17
CA ASN A 30 3.17 1.32 11.25
C ASN A 30 4.43 0.62 10.72
N ALA A 31 5.60 0.95 11.29
CA ALA A 31 6.85 0.38 10.81
C ALA A 31 6.90 -1.12 11.12
N GLY A 32 7.14 -1.96 10.11
CA GLY A 32 7.09 -3.41 10.27
C GLY A 32 7.19 -4.19 8.97
N ALA A 33 7.06 -5.51 9.08
CA ALA A 33 6.87 -6.42 7.97
C ALA A 33 5.38 -6.67 7.76
N HIS A 34 4.91 -6.47 6.53
CA HIS A 34 3.50 -6.59 6.17
C HIS A 34 3.33 -7.40 4.89
N LYS A 35 2.24 -8.16 4.82
CA LYS A 35 1.74 -8.73 3.58
C LYS A 35 0.72 -7.76 2.97
N VAL A 36 0.92 -7.40 1.72
CA VAL A 36 0.14 -6.36 1.03
C VAL A 36 -0.14 -6.76 -0.42
N THR A 37 -1.14 -6.13 -1.03
CA THR A 37 -1.21 -6.04 -2.49
C THR A 37 -0.59 -4.73 -2.96
N ALA A 38 0.22 -4.79 -4.02
CA ALA A 38 0.91 -3.65 -4.59
C ALA A 38 0.38 -3.32 -5.99
N THR A 39 0.21 -2.02 -6.25
CA THR A 39 -0.22 -1.48 -7.55
C THR A 39 0.66 -0.30 -7.93
N PHE A 40 1.19 -0.30 -9.17
CA PHE A 40 1.86 0.87 -9.73
C PHE A 40 0.92 1.67 -10.63
N ALA A 41 1.05 3.00 -10.60
CA ALA A 41 0.27 3.90 -11.46
C ALA A 41 1.08 5.14 -11.85
N GLU A 42 0.88 5.64 -13.07
CA GLU A 42 1.32 6.98 -13.46
C GLU A 42 0.36 8.03 -12.86
N LYS A 43 0.92 9.10 -12.28
CA LYS A 43 0.16 10.23 -11.77
C LYS A 43 0.84 11.55 -12.11
N GLU A 44 0.04 12.60 -12.20
CA GLU A 44 0.52 13.98 -12.18
C GLU A 44 0.14 14.60 -10.83
N ILE A 45 1.13 15.06 -10.08
CA ILE A 45 0.93 15.66 -8.75
C ILE A 45 1.54 17.06 -8.80
N ASN A 46 0.70 18.09 -8.62
CA ASN A 46 1.11 19.50 -8.68
C ASN A 46 1.89 19.85 -9.97
N GLY A 47 1.44 19.36 -11.12
CA GLY A 47 2.08 19.61 -12.42
C GLY A 47 3.36 18.82 -12.67
N LYS A 48 3.71 17.86 -11.80
CA LYS A 48 4.90 17.02 -11.94
C LYS A 48 4.51 15.57 -12.17
N GLN A 49 5.16 14.95 -13.15
CA GLN A 49 4.99 13.52 -13.41
C GLN A 49 5.60 12.70 -12.28
N ALA A 50 4.84 11.71 -11.82
CA ALA A 50 5.23 10.77 -10.79
C ALA A 50 4.74 9.37 -11.15
N VAL A 51 5.47 8.37 -10.65
CA VAL A 51 4.94 7.01 -10.54
C VAL A 51 4.56 6.80 -9.07
N GLU A 52 3.36 6.32 -8.81
CA GLU A 52 2.89 5.97 -7.48
C GLU A 52 2.95 4.46 -7.28
N LEU A 53 3.45 4.04 -6.12
CA LEU A 53 3.25 2.70 -5.57
C LEU A 53 2.15 2.78 -4.51
N GLY A 54 0.99 2.18 -4.80
CA GLY A 54 -0.09 1.96 -3.85
C GLY A 54 0.07 0.60 -3.18
N LEU A 55 -0.15 0.54 -1.88
CA LEU A 55 -0.13 -0.68 -1.07
C LEU A 55 -1.45 -0.79 -0.31
N LYS A 56 -2.06 -1.97 -0.34
CA LYS A 56 -3.24 -2.30 0.47
C LYS A 56 -2.89 -3.44 1.41
N LEU A 57 -3.14 -3.27 2.70
CA LEU A 57 -2.77 -4.23 3.73
C LEU A 57 -3.64 -5.49 3.63
N ILE A 58 -2.99 -6.65 3.63
CA ILE A 58 -3.64 -7.95 3.84
C ILE A 58 -3.52 -8.30 5.32
N GLU A 59 -2.28 -8.33 5.84
CA GLU A 59 -1.99 -8.59 7.25
C GLU A 59 -0.63 -8.01 7.66
N THR A 60 -0.47 -7.75 8.95
CA THR A 60 0.83 -7.38 9.53
C THR A 60 1.49 -8.63 10.10
N LEU A 61 2.71 -8.93 9.66
CA LEU A 61 3.45 -10.11 10.11
C LEU A 61 4.24 -9.82 11.39
N GLU A 62 4.90 -8.66 11.43
CA GLU A 62 5.71 -8.23 12.56
C GLU A 62 5.79 -6.71 12.60
N LEU A 63 5.67 -6.11 13.78
CA LEU A 63 5.90 -4.68 13.99
C LEU A 63 7.30 -4.44 14.52
N SER A 64 7.92 -3.35 14.07
CA SER A 64 9.21 -2.89 14.61
C SER A 64 9.10 -2.49 16.07
N ASP A 65 7.94 -1.95 16.47
CA ASP A 65 7.57 -1.71 17.87
C ASP A 65 6.41 -2.65 18.23
N PRO A 66 6.63 -3.68 19.08
CA PRO A 66 5.61 -4.65 19.43
C PRO A 66 4.52 -4.08 20.35
N GLN A 67 4.66 -2.83 20.84
CA GLN A 67 3.64 -2.16 21.66
C GLN A 67 2.55 -1.48 20.82
N LEU A 68 2.80 -1.28 19.51
CA LEU A 68 1.82 -0.70 18.62
C LEU A 68 0.76 -1.72 18.22
N THR A 69 -0.45 -1.24 17.98
CA THR A 69 -1.51 -2.06 17.39
C THR A 69 -1.24 -2.23 15.89
N PRO A 70 -1.30 -3.45 15.35
CA PRO A 70 -1.28 -3.67 13.90
C PRO A 70 -2.35 -2.86 13.18
N ASP A 71 -2.03 -2.37 11.99
CA ASP A 71 -3.02 -1.72 11.14
C ASP A 71 -4.09 -2.73 10.71
N ALA A 72 -5.34 -2.28 10.58
CA ALA A 72 -6.45 -3.13 10.19
C ALA A 72 -6.30 -3.60 8.72
N PRO A 73 -6.62 -4.86 8.38
CA PRO A 73 -6.68 -5.31 7.00
C PRO A 73 -7.49 -4.36 6.11
N GLY A 74 -7.05 -4.16 4.86
CA GLY A 74 -7.66 -3.20 3.94
C GLY A 74 -7.16 -1.76 4.08
N THR A 75 -6.48 -1.39 5.18
CA THR A 75 -5.77 -0.11 5.31
C THR A 75 -4.86 0.08 4.10
N SER A 76 -4.94 1.25 3.47
CA SER A 76 -4.20 1.57 2.25
C SER A 76 -3.21 2.70 2.47
N CYS A 77 -2.10 2.68 1.75
CA CYS A 77 -1.15 3.78 1.72
C CYS A 77 -0.50 3.88 0.34
N SER A 78 0.16 5.01 0.06
CA SER A 78 0.92 5.14 -1.18
C SER A 78 2.19 5.96 -1.00
N MET A 79 3.11 5.77 -1.94
CA MET A 79 4.31 6.57 -2.07
C MET A 79 4.48 6.99 -3.53
N ALA A 80 4.66 8.29 -3.74
CA ALA A 80 4.90 8.86 -5.06
C ALA A 80 6.41 9.06 -5.31
N PHE A 81 6.85 8.66 -6.50
CA PHE A 81 8.20 8.84 -7.01
C PHE A 81 8.17 9.88 -8.14
N PHE A 82 8.53 11.12 -7.82
CA PHE A 82 8.59 12.20 -8.81
C PHE A 82 9.72 11.95 -9.83
N LEU A 83 9.39 11.99 -11.12
CA LEU A 83 10.32 11.61 -12.19
C LEU A 83 11.36 12.68 -12.49
N ASP A 84 11.15 13.93 -12.05
CA ASP A 84 12.12 15.02 -12.15
C ASP A 84 13.28 14.90 -11.14
N ASN A 85 13.15 14.05 -10.11
CA ASN A 85 14.13 13.90 -9.03
C ASN A 85 14.92 12.58 -9.14
N GLU A 86 16.24 12.66 -9.24
CA GLU A 86 17.13 11.48 -9.36
C GLU A 86 17.03 10.52 -8.18
N PHE A 87 16.94 11.04 -6.96
CA PHE A 87 16.79 10.20 -5.77
C PHE A 87 15.44 9.45 -5.78
N ALA A 88 14.38 10.11 -6.24
CA ALA A 88 13.07 9.48 -6.37
C ALA A 88 13.07 8.40 -7.46
N ARG A 89 13.74 8.64 -8.59
CA ARG A 89 13.94 7.61 -9.65
C ARG A 89 14.75 6.42 -9.13
N GLY A 90 15.76 6.65 -8.29
CA GLY A 90 16.52 5.59 -7.62
C GLY A 90 15.64 4.74 -6.70
N ASN A 91 14.78 5.36 -5.90
CA ASN A 91 13.83 4.66 -5.04
C ASN A 91 12.74 3.92 -5.83
N LEU A 92 12.24 4.50 -6.92
CA LEU A 92 11.34 3.81 -7.85
C LEU A 92 11.99 2.53 -8.36
N LYS A 93 13.24 2.61 -8.86
CA LYS A 93 13.97 1.43 -9.34
C LYS A 93 14.10 0.38 -8.24
N LYS A 94 14.46 0.79 -7.02
CA LYS A 94 14.56 -0.12 -5.87
C LYS A 94 13.27 -0.88 -5.60
N CYS A 95 12.12 -0.19 -5.68
CA CYS A 95 10.81 -0.81 -5.44
C CYS A 95 10.30 -1.63 -6.64
N ALA A 96 10.60 -1.21 -7.87
CA ALA A 96 10.13 -1.86 -9.09
C ALA A 96 10.93 -3.12 -9.46
N MET A 97 12.22 -3.19 -9.14
CA MET A 97 13.09 -4.31 -9.53
C MET A 97 12.58 -5.69 -9.07
N PRO A 98 12.11 -5.88 -7.82
CA PRO A 98 11.56 -7.16 -7.38
C PRO A 98 10.37 -7.63 -8.23
N PHE A 99 9.48 -6.73 -8.64
CA PHE A 99 8.37 -7.05 -9.53
C PHE A 99 8.84 -7.40 -10.94
N GLY A 100 9.83 -6.68 -11.46
CA GLY A 100 10.43 -7.01 -12.76
C GLY A 100 11.05 -8.40 -12.77
N ALA A 101 11.79 -8.76 -11.72
CA ALA A 101 12.39 -10.07 -11.56
C ALA A 101 11.35 -11.19 -11.43
N ALA A 102 10.27 -10.97 -10.66
CA ALA A 102 9.24 -11.98 -10.41
C ALA A 102 8.28 -12.18 -11.60
N LEU A 103 7.91 -11.09 -12.29
CA LEU A 103 6.88 -11.11 -13.34
C LEU A 103 7.47 -11.12 -14.76
N GLY A 104 8.80 -11.03 -14.89
CA GLY A 104 9.48 -11.01 -16.19
C GLY A 104 9.42 -9.66 -16.92
N TYR A 105 9.16 -8.57 -16.20
CA TYR A 105 9.13 -7.22 -16.77
C TYR A 105 10.51 -6.58 -16.80
N SER A 106 10.80 -5.86 -17.88
CA SER A 106 12.11 -5.28 -18.16
C SER A 106 12.11 -3.75 -18.20
N THR A 107 10.93 -3.14 -18.30
CA THR A 107 10.75 -1.68 -18.39
C THR A 107 9.82 -1.16 -17.30
N ILE A 108 9.97 0.12 -16.94
CA ILE A 108 9.06 0.78 -15.98
C ILE A 108 7.62 0.82 -16.51
N ARG A 109 7.43 0.92 -17.83
CA ARG A 109 6.10 0.87 -18.46
C ARG A 109 5.40 -0.45 -18.18
N GLU A 110 6.08 -1.57 -18.43
CA GLU A 110 5.54 -2.91 -18.14
C GLU A 110 5.22 -3.09 -16.66
N ILE A 111 6.05 -2.53 -15.75
CA ILE A 111 5.77 -2.56 -14.31
C ILE A 111 4.49 -1.77 -13.99
N VAL A 112 4.36 -0.55 -14.49
CA VAL A 112 3.18 0.30 -14.23
C VAL A 112 1.90 -0.30 -14.81
N GLU A 113 1.99 -0.92 -15.98
CA GLU A 113 0.84 -1.52 -16.65
C GLU A 113 0.48 -2.90 -16.06
N GLY A 114 1.48 -3.70 -15.70
CA GLY A 114 1.33 -5.10 -15.31
C GLY A 114 1.22 -5.37 -13.81
N VAL A 115 1.75 -4.51 -12.95
CA VAL A 115 1.63 -4.68 -11.49
C VAL A 115 0.33 -4.06 -10.99
N LYS A 116 -0.70 -4.91 -10.90
CA LYS A 116 -2.03 -4.60 -10.38
C LYS A 116 -2.40 -5.61 -9.29
N ASP A 117 -2.52 -5.12 -8.07
CA ASP A 117 -2.86 -5.88 -6.86
C ASP A 117 -2.02 -7.16 -6.68
N VAL A 118 -0.73 -7.07 -6.99
CA VAL A 118 0.22 -8.19 -6.85
C VAL A 118 0.57 -8.37 -5.38
N GLU A 119 0.39 -9.57 -4.83
CA GLU A 119 0.77 -9.89 -3.46
C GLU A 119 2.30 -9.81 -3.28
N CYS A 120 2.71 -9.15 -2.19
CA CYS A 120 4.10 -9.09 -1.80
C CYS A 120 4.26 -8.89 -0.28
N LEU A 121 5.45 -9.19 0.20
CA LEU A 121 5.92 -8.82 1.52
C LEU A 121 6.69 -7.51 1.42
N VAL A 122 6.37 -6.57 2.31
CA VAL A 122 7.04 -5.27 2.38
C VAL A 122 7.57 -5.01 3.77
N LEU A 123 8.81 -4.51 3.85
CA LEU A 123 9.38 -3.97 5.07
C LEU A 123 9.25 -2.44 5.04
N THR A 124 8.44 -1.89 5.92
CA THR A 124 8.12 -0.47 5.99
C THR A 124 8.86 0.22 7.14
N THR A 125 9.13 1.50 6.93
CA THR A 125 9.62 2.42 7.96
C THR A 125 8.92 3.75 7.79
N LEU A 126 8.89 4.57 8.83
CA LEU A 126 8.38 5.92 8.76
C LEU A 126 9.53 6.93 8.73
N ARG A 127 9.47 7.87 7.78
CA ARG A 127 10.39 9.00 7.71
C ARG A 127 9.66 10.26 8.15
N LYS A 128 10.21 10.92 9.16
CA LYS A 128 9.75 12.24 9.60
C LYS A 128 9.97 13.31 8.51
N ASP A 129 9.02 14.22 8.34
CA ASP A 129 9.22 15.42 7.51
C ASP A 129 10.30 16.31 8.17
N LYS A 130 11.04 17.05 7.34
CA LYS A 130 12.12 17.92 7.82
C LYS A 130 11.58 19.24 8.40
N ASN A 131 10.44 19.68 7.91
CA ASN A 131 9.83 20.96 8.22
C ASN A 131 8.60 20.81 9.11
N ASP A 132 8.00 19.63 9.17
CA ASP A 132 6.83 19.32 9.98
C ASP A 132 7.08 18.10 10.88
N PRO A 133 7.25 18.28 12.20
CA PRO A 133 7.63 17.19 13.07
C PRO A 133 6.52 16.15 13.30
N ASP A 134 5.28 16.45 12.96
CA ASP A 134 4.13 15.55 13.18
C ASP A 134 3.76 14.78 11.90
N ARG A 135 4.39 15.14 10.78
CA ARG A 135 4.18 14.48 9.50
C ARG A 135 5.19 13.36 9.25
N PHE A 136 4.67 12.16 9.02
CA PHE A 136 5.45 10.99 8.66
C PHE A 136 5.10 10.52 7.24
N TYR A 137 6.12 10.10 6.50
CA TYR A 137 5.96 9.48 5.20
C TYR A 137 6.35 8.01 5.28
N LEU A 138 5.60 7.19 4.57
CA LEU A 138 5.99 5.81 4.33
C LEU A 138 7.32 5.76 3.59
N ASN A 139 8.19 4.86 4.01
CA ASN A 139 9.39 4.50 3.30
C ASN A 139 9.53 2.98 3.25
N VAL A 140 9.54 2.42 2.04
CA VAL A 140 9.71 0.99 1.82
C VAL A 140 11.20 0.64 1.78
N LYS A 141 11.63 -0.22 2.71
CA LYS A 141 13.01 -0.70 2.81
C LYS A 141 13.27 -1.87 1.88
N GLU A 142 12.32 -2.78 1.77
CA GLU A 142 12.45 -4.01 1.00
C GLU A 142 11.09 -4.48 0.51
N ILE A 143 11.08 -5.13 -0.67
CA ILE A 143 9.90 -5.77 -1.25
C ILE A 143 10.31 -7.15 -1.74
N GLN A 144 9.51 -8.15 -1.39
CA GLN A 144 9.61 -9.50 -1.90
C GLN A 144 8.26 -9.90 -2.50
N VAL A 145 8.22 -10.12 -3.82
CA VAL A 145 7.02 -10.61 -4.50
C VAL A 145 6.83 -12.09 -4.18
N THR A 146 5.60 -12.47 -3.84
CA THR A 146 5.22 -13.84 -3.43
C THR A 146 4.58 -14.62 -4.56
#